data_AF-A0AA40NLL6-F1
#
_entry.id   AF-A0AA40NLL6-F1
#
_cell.length_a   1.000
_cell.length_b   1.000
_cell.length_c   1.000
_cell.angle_alpha   90.00
_cell.angle_beta   90.00
_cell.angle_gamma   90.00
#
_symmetry.space_group_name_H-M   'P 1'
#
loop_
_entity.id
_entity.type
_entity.pdbx_description
1 polymer ?
#
loop_
_entity_poly.entity_id
_entity_poly.type
_entity_poly.pdbx_seq_one_letter_code
_entity_poly.pdbx_strand_id
1 'polypeptide(L)'
;GRLPITASLARTASLIGTPGIYFAKIDFIMSSLIFPYNRVFNNDMSIEAYHFIRSLSKELTTGFKVEAAFWFVEFIVLAFLAILYYFF
;
A
#
# COMPACT_ATOMS: atom_id res chain seq x y z
N GLY A 1 15.87 0.63 -16.52
CA GLY A 1 16.45 0.89 -15.19
C GLY A 1 16.14 -0.27 -14.26
N ARG A 2 16.83 -0.39 -13.11
CA ARG A 2 16.50 -1.39 -12.08
C ARG A 2 15.11 -1.09 -11.50
N LEU A 3 14.27 -2.11 -11.35
CA LEU A 3 13.00 -2.01 -10.63
C LEU A 3 13.30 -1.76 -9.14
N PRO A 4 12.52 -0.89 -8.46
CA PRO A 4 12.55 -0.80 -7.01
C PRO A 4 12.39 -2.20 -6.39
N ILE A 5 13.09 -2.51 -5.29
CA ILE A 5 13.09 -3.85 -4.68
C ILE A 5 11.66 -4.33 -4.43
N THR A 6 10.78 -3.44 -3.94
CA THR A 6 9.36 -3.70 -3.71
C THR A 6 8.61 -4.08 -4.99
N ALA A 7 8.93 -3.45 -6.12
CA ALA A 7 8.35 -3.78 -7.42
C ALA A 7 8.90 -5.10 -7.98
N SER A 8 10.15 -5.45 -7.68
CA SER A 8 10.72 -6.76 -8.01
C SER A 8 10.05 -7.88 -7.20
N LEU A 9 9.86 -7.67 -5.89
CA LEU A 9 9.15 -8.60 -5.00
C LEU A 9 7.69 -8.77 -5.40
N ALA A 10 7.07 -7.70 -5.90
CA ALA A 10 5.69 -7.71 -6.37
C ALA A 10 5.42 -8.64 -7.56
N ARG A 11 6.45 -9.03 -8.32
CA ARG A 11 6.33 -9.91 -9.49
C ARG A 11 6.01 -11.36 -9.10
N THR A 12 6.52 -11.81 -7.96
CA THR A 12 6.34 -13.19 -7.46
C THR A 12 5.37 -13.28 -6.29
N ALA A 13 4.88 -12.13 -5.82
CA ALA A 13 3.94 -12.05 -4.72
C ALA A 13 2.57 -12.65 -5.08
N SER A 14 2.07 -13.54 -4.21
CA SER A 14 0.78 -14.20 -4.32
C SER A 14 0.09 -14.17 -2.96
N LEU A 15 -1.22 -13.91 -2.97
CA LEU A 15 -2.02 -13.95 -1.74
C LEU A 15 -1.99 -15.33 -1.07
N ILE A 16 -1.84 -16.40 -1.85
CA ILE A 16 -1.84 -17.78 -1.34
C ILE A 16 -0.42 -18.24 -1.02
N GLY A 17 0.53 -18.04 -1.95
CA GLY A 17 1.88 -18.58 -1.81
C GLY A 17 2.82 -17.72 -0.97
N THR A 18 2.59 -16.40 -0.93
CA THR A 18 3.47 -15.43 -0.26
C THR A 18 2.67 -14.24 0.31
N PRO A 19 1.69 -14.49 1.20
CA PRO A 19 0.72 -13.48 1.65
C PRO A 19 1.39 -12.21 2.21
N GLY A 20 2.44 -12.34 3.04
CA GLY A 20 3.13 -11.17 3.59
C GLY A 20 3.76 -10.27 2.52
N ILE A 21 4.38 -10.86 1.49
CA ILE A 21 4.98 -10.12 0.38
C ILE A 21 3.89 -9.47 -0.48
N TYR A 22 2.76 -10.17 -0.65
CA TYR A 22 1.59 -9.63 -1.32
C TYR A 22 1.05 -8.38 -0.61
N PHE A 23 0.84 -8.43 0.71
CA PHE A 23 0.38 -7.25 1.45
C PHE A 23 1.38 -6.09 1.43
N ALA A 24 2.68 -6.36 1.55
CA ALA A 24 3.70 -5.31 1.41
C ALA A 24 3.67 -4.63 0.03
N LYS A 25 3.37 -5.38 -1.03
CA LYS A 25 3.15 -4.83 -2.38
C LYS A 25 1.91 -3.94 -2.43
N ILE A 26 0.79 -4.39 -1.89
CA ILE A 26 -0.47 -3.63 -1.89
C ILE A 26 -0.27 -2.32 -1.12
N ASP A 27 0.33 -2.38 0.08
CA ASP A 27 0.63 -1.22 0.92
C ASP A 27 1.52 -0.19 0.21
N PHE A 28 2.58 -0.64 -0.47
CA PHE A 28 3.43 0.23 -1.27
C PHE A 28 2.67 0.98 -2.39
N ILE A 29 1.80 0.28 -3.12
CA ILE A 29 1.01 0.88 -4.21
C ILE A 29 0.01 1.88 -3.63
N MET A 30 -0.73 1.49 -2.58
CA MET A 30 -1.70 2.35 -1.90
C MET A 30 -1.02 3.62 -1.38
N SER A 31 0.11 3.47 -0.67
CA SER A 31 0.88 4.58 -0.11
C SER A 31 1.39 5.54 -1.20
N SER A 32 1.84 5.02 -2.35
CA SER A 32 2.28 5.84 -3.49
C SER A 32 1.15 6.65 -4.14
N LEU A 33 -0.08 6.12 -4.10
CA LEU A 33 -1.28 6.78 -4.62
C LEU A 33 -1.83 7.83 -3.66
N ILE A 34 -1.70 7.63 -2.36
CA ILE A 34 -2.32 8.47 -1.33
C ILE A 34 -1.36 9.56 -0.84
N PHE A 35 -0.13 9.20 -0.52
CA PHE A 35 0.83 10.11 0.09
C PHE A 35 1.73 10.79 -0.94
N PRO A 36 2.22 12.02 -0.63
CA PRO A 36 3.33 12.62 -1.35
C PRO A 36 4.56 11.71 -1.33
N TYR A 37 5.42 11.84 -2.34
CA TYR A 37 6.68 11.09 -2.40
C TYR A 37 7.48 11.26 -1.10
N ASN A 38 7.85 10.15 -0.48
CA ASN A 38 8.59 10.16 0.78
C ASN A 38 9.50 8.93 0.89
N ARG A 39 10.62 9.07 1.58
CA ARG A 39 11.62 7.99 1.69
C ARG A 39 11.23 6.86 2.65
N VAL A 40 10.13 7.00 3.37
CA VAL A 40 9.63 5.93 4.26
C VAL A 40 8.93 4.87 3.41
N PHE A 41 7.94 5.29 2.61
CA PHE A 41 7.14 4.40 1.77
C PHE A 41 7.74 4.20 0.36
N ASN A 42 8.48 5.18 -0.17
CA ASN A 42 9.09 5.15 -1.49
C ASN A 42 10.62 5.03 -1.43
N ASN A 43 11.14 4.33 -0.41
CA ASN A 43 12.57 4.09 -0.29
C ASN A 43 13.13 3.42 -1.55
N ASP A 44 14.29 3.89 -2.02
CA ASP A 44 14.96 3.45 -3.26
C ASP A 44 14.14 3.56 -4.55
N MET A 45 12.96 4.20 -4.52
CA MET A 45 12.12 4.45 -5.68
C MET A 45 12.53 5.78 -6.33
N SER A 46 12.73 5.80 -7.65
CA SER A 46 12.94 7.07 -8.37
C SER A 46 11.65 7.89 -8.43
N ILE A 47 11.78 9.21 -8.56
CA ILE A 47 10.62 10.11 -8.64
C ILE A 47 9.80 9.85 -9.91
N GLU A 48 10.44 9.44 -10.99
CA GLU A 48 9.78 9.06 -12.25
C GLU A 48 8.92 7.81 -12.07
N ALA A 49 9.43 6.81 -11.35
CA ALA A 49 8.66 5.60 -11.04
C ALA A 49 7.46 5.94 -10.14
N TYR A 50 7.61 6.85 -9.19
CA TYR A 50 6.51 7.34 -8.36
C TYR A 50 5.43 8.02 -9.21
N HIS A 51 5.83 8.92 -10.11
CA HIS A 51 4.90 9.58 -11.03
C HIS A 51 4.24 8.59 -11.99
N PHE A 52 4.96 7.57 -12.46
CA PHE A 52 4.39 6.52 -13.28
C PHE A 52 3.20 5.85 -12.60
N ILE A 53 3.35 5.40 -11.34
CA ILE A 53 2.25 4.78 -10.57
C ILE A 53 1.06 5.73 -10.46
N ARG A 54 1.30 7.02 -10.20
CA ARG A 54 0.23 8.02 -10.07
C ARG A 54 -0.43 8.41 -11.39
N SER A 55 0.25 8.19 -12.50
CA SER A 55 -0.27 8.44 -13.85
C SER A 55 -1.08 7.27 -14.44
N LEU A 56 -1.11 6.12 -13.75
CA LEU A 56 -1.93 4.98 -14.15
C LEU A 56 -3.41 5.36 -14.24
N SER A 57 -4.13 4.68 -15.13
CA SER A 57 -5.56 4.92 -15.34
C SER A 57 -6.37 4.71 -14.06
N LYS A 58 -7.53 5.39 -13.97
CA LYS A 58 -8.42 5.24 -12.82
C LYS A 58 -8.92 3.80 -12.65
N GLU A 59 -9.13 3.08 -13.74
CA GLU A 59 -9.55 1.68 -13.75
C GLU A 59 -8.56 0.78 -12.99
N LEU A 60 -7.26 1.04 -13.13
CA LEU A 60 -6.20 0.27 -12.46
C LEU A 60 -5.95 0.72 -11.01
N THR A 61 -6.29 1.96 -10.66
CA THR A 61 -5.96 2.55 -9.35
C THR A 61 -7.13 2.62 -8.37
N THR A 62 -8.37 2.49 -8.86
CA THR A 62 -9.57 2.61 -8.01
C THR A 62 -9.61 1.51 -6.95
N GLY A 63 -9.32 0.27 -7.31
CA GLY A 63 -9.30 -0.85 -6.35
C GLY A 63 -8.37 -0.60 -5.16
N PHE A 64 -7.14 -0.12 -5.42
CA PHE A 64 -6.18 0.22 -4.36
C PHE A 64 -6.65 1.36 -3.47
N LYS A 65 -7.32 2.38 -4.04
CA LYS A 65 -7.84 3.51 -3.25
C LYS A 65 -9.01 3.08 -2.35
N VAL A 66 -9.86 2.20 -2.85
CA VAL A 66 -10.97 1.61 -2.08
C VAL A 66 -10.43 0.72 -0.96
N GLU A 67 -9.45 -0.14 -1.26
CA GLU A 67 -8.77 -0.98 -0.26
C GLU A 67 -8.17 -0.14 0.87
N ALA A 68 -7.46 0.93 0.53
CA ALA A 68 -6.88 1.82 1.53
C ALA A 68 -7.93 2.49 2.43
N ALA A 69 -9.10 2.83 1.88
CA ALA A 69 -10.21 3.38 2.67
C ALA A 69 -10.75 2.33 3.65
N PHE A 70 -10.87 1.06 3.23
CA PHE A 70 -11.26 -0.03 4.13
C PHE A 70 -10.24 -0.24 5.24
N TRP A 71 -8.95 -0.25 4.94
CA TRP A 71 -7.88 -0.38 5.94
C TRP A 71 -7.93 0.76 6.96
N PHE A 72 -8.20 1.99 6.52
CA PHE A 72 -8.33 3.14 7.41
C PHE A 72 -9.54 3.00 8.35
N VAL A 73 -10.69 2.56 7.82
CA VAL A 73 -11.89 2.30 8.62
C VAL A 73 -11.66 1.17 9.62
N GLU A 74 -11.04 0.07 9.18
CA GLU A 74 -10.68 -1.06 10.04
C GLU A 74 -9.78 -0.62 11.18
N PHE A 75 -8.73 0.17 10.89
CA PHE A 75 -7.83 0.70 11.90
C PHE A 75 -8.58 1.54 12.96
N ILE A 76 -9.50 2.40 12.53
CA ILE A 76 -10.34 3.19 13.45
C ILE A 76 -11.18 2.28 14.35
N VAL A 77 -11.86 1.29 13.76
CA VAL A 77 -12.72 0.36 14.50
C VAL A 77 -11.91 -0.43 15.53
N LEU A 78 -10.75 -0.97 15.13
CA LEU A 78 -9.87 -1.71 16.03
C LEU A 78 -9.33 -0.83 17.17
N ALA A 79 -8.96 0.43 16.88
CA ALA A 79 -8.52 1.37 17.90
C ALA A 79 -9.63 1.65 18.93
N PHE A 80 -10.87 1.88 18.48
CA PHE A 80 -12.00 2.07 19.40
C PHE A 80 -12.30 0.83 20.23
N LEU A 81 -12.27 -0.36 19.63
CA LEU A 81 -12.47 -1.61 20.37
C LEU A 81 -11.38 -1.82 21.43
N ALA A 82 -10.12 -1.54 21.11
CA ALA A 82 -9.01 -1.62 22.06
C ALA A 82 -9.18 -0.63 23.22
N ILE A 83 -9.62 0.60 22.93
CA ILE A 83 -9.93 1.61 23.94
C ILE A 83 -11.07 1.13 24.84
N LEU A 84 -12.17 0.65 24.27
CA LEU A 84 -13.31 0.14 25.04
C LEU A 84 -12.90 -1.04 25.94
N TYR A 85 -12.16 -2.00 25.39
CA TYR A 85 -11.63 -3.15 26.15
C TYR A 85 -10.70 -2.73 27.30
N TYR A 86 -9.96 -1.63 27.14
CA TYR A 86 -9.09 -1.15 28.21
C TYR A 86 -9.88 -0.47 29.36
N PHE A 87 -11.02 0.17 29.04
CA PHE A 87 -11.81 0.93 30.01
C PHE A 87 -12.97 0.15 30.68
N PHE A 88 -13.44 -0.95 30.08
CA PHE A 88 -14.54 -1.77 30.56
C PHE A 88 -14.09 -3.21 30.80
#